data_AF-A0A0S8GMR7-F1
#
_entry.id   AF-A0A0S8GMR7-F1
#
_cell.length_a   1.000
_cell.length_b   1.000
_cell.length_c   1.000
_cell.angle_alpha   90.00
_cell.angle_beta   90.00
_cell.angle_gamma   90.00
#
_symmetry.space_group_name_H-M   'P 1'
#
loop_
_entity.id
_entity.type
_entity.pdbx_description
1 polymer ?
#
loop_
_entity_poly.entity_id
_entity_poly.type
_entity_poly.pdbx_seq_one_letter_code
_entity_poly.pdbx_strand_id
1 'polypeptide(L)'
;MAISVDPITGEIFVPRADMPIIQASPEVRQLDTVQFWRDLKDWEKSVDGIPWPDTQQNFPSYTISGFTYAQAFLIIPPYFVRFEDGQYGVALQGTNNNILDVAASNQVRILSQNSGGLIEGRISDADIANIFNYVIENNETFAEQMRLIRADAAGRVVQAGDGSYAIRDAADSKNRIEGDDAVNGGRDITNTDGT
;
A
#
# COMPACT_ATOMS: atom_id res chain seq x y z
N MET A 1 -5.99 22.09 -11.04
CA MET A 1 -7.41 22.40 -10.72
C MET A 1 -7.59 23.91 -10.84
N ALA A 2 -8.82 24.41 -11.00
CA ALA A 2 -9.10 25.84 -11.09
C ALA A 2 -9.33 26.47 -9.70
N ILE A 3 -8.42 26.20 -8.76
CA ILE A 3 -8.46 26.81 -7.43
C ILE A 3 -8.21 28.32 -7.52
N SER A 4 -8.74 29.08 -6.56
CA SER A 4 -8.40 30.49 -6.40
C SER A 4 -7.96 30.78 -4.98
N VAL A 5 -6.99 31.67 -4.83
CA VAL A 5 -6.46 32.10 -3.53
C VAL A 5 -6.72 33.60 -3.41
N ASP A 6 -7.43 34.00 -2.36
CA ASP A 6 -7.53 35.39 -1.93
C ASP A 6 -6.54 35.61 -0.77
N PRO A 7 -5.37 36.19 -1.04
CA PRO A 7 -4.35 36.37 -0.02
C PRO A 7 -4.66 37.48 0.99
N ILE A 8 -5.67 38.33 0.73
CA ILE A 8 -6.10 39.36 1.67
C ILE A 8 -6.93 38.73 2.79
N THR A 9 -7.86 37.84 2.42
CA THR A 9 -8.71 37.14 3.38
C THR A 9 -8.09 35.84 3.89
N GLY A 10 -7.11 35.28 3.17
CA GLY A 10 -6.53 33.96 3.42
C GLY A 10 -7.35 32.81 2.81
N GLU A 11 -8.38 33.09 2.03
CA GLU A 11 -9.26 32.05 1.51
C GLU A 11 -8.66 31.31 0.32
N ILE A 12 -8.63 29.98 0.40
CA ILE A 12 -8.33 29.07 -0.72
C ILE A 12 -9.63 28.40 -1.14
N PHE A 13 -10.17 28.80 -2.29
CA PHE A 13 -11.42 28.27 -2.83
C PHE A 13 -11.19 27.05 -3.72
N VAL A 14 -11.98 26.00 -3.49
CA VAL A 14 -11.96 24.75 -4.26
C VAL A 14 -13.31 24.54 -4.96
N PRO A 15 -13.38 24.65 -6.30
CA PRO A 15 -14.60 24.41 -7.05
C PRO A 15 -15.07 22.95 -6.98
N ARG A 16 -16.38 22.75 -6.94
CA ARG A 16 -16.98 21.40 -6.94
C ARG A 16 -16.70 20.65 -8.23
N ALA A 17 -16.63 21.37 -9.34
CA ALA A 17 -16.39 20.81 -10.68
C ALA A 17 -14.99 20.19 -10.84
N ASP A 18 -14.01 20.63 -10.06
CA ASP A 18 -12.64 20.13 -10.15
C ASP A 18 -12.43 18.80 -9.39
N MET A 19 -13.44 18.36 -8.64
CA MET A 19 -13.40 17.10 -7.91
C MET A 19 -14.24 16.05 -8.64
N PRO A 20 -13.64 14.94 -9.12
CA PRO A 20 -14.40 13.86 -9.73
C PRO A 20 -15.37 13.20 -8.74
N ILE A 21 -16.52 12.76 -9.23
CA ILE A 21 -17.51 12.01 -8.44
C ILE A 21 -17.01 10.57 -8.26
N ILE A 22 -16.90 10.12 -7.02
CA ILE A 22 -16.56 8.74 -6.66
C ILE A 22 -17.77 7.94 -6.16
N GLN A 23 -18.82 8.63 -5.72
CA GLN A 23 -20.10 8.03 -5.36
C GLN A 23 -21.24 9.01 -5.70
N ALA A 24 -22.32 8.53 -6.33
CA ALA A 24 -23.40 9.41 -6.76
C ALA A 24 -24.51 9.62 -5.70
N SER A 25 -24.74 8.66 -4.79
CA SER A 25 -25.79 8.78 -3.76
C SER A 25 -25.43 8.02 -2.47
N PRO A 26 -25.22 8.73 -1.33
CA PRO A 26 -25.02 10.17 -1.24
C PRO A 26 -23.80 10.61 -2.10
N GLU A 27 -23.84 11.83 -2.65
CA GLU A 27 -22.76 12.32 -3.50
C GLU A 27 -21.45 12.44 -2.70
N VAL A 28 -20.40 11.79 -3.18
CA VAL A 28 -19.04 11.93 -2.67
C VAL A 28 -18.13 12.21 -3.86
N ARG A 29 -17.32 13.24 -3.73
CA ARG A 29 -16.27 13.61 -4.67
C ARG A 29 -14.91 13.43 -4.05
N GLN A 30 -13.89 13.37 -4.88
CA GLN A 30 -12.53 13.19 -4.42
C GLN A 30 -11.68 14.43 -4.71
N LEU A 31 -11.01 14.93 -3.69
CA LEU A 31 -9.94 15.91 -3.83
C LEU A 31 -8.61 15.14 -3.91
N ASP A 32 -7.93 15.24 -5.04
CA ASP A 32 -6.52 14.86 -5.15
C ASP A 32 -5.69 15.92 -4.44
N THR A 33 -5.22 15.57 -3.24
CA THR A 33 -4.47 16.48 -2.38
C THR A 33 -3.02 16.69 -2.85
N VAL A 34 -2.47 15.78 -3.66
CA VAL A 34 -1.16 15.97 -4.30
C VAL A 34 -1.28 17.03 -5.39
N GLN A 35 -2.32 16.93 -6.23
CA GLN A 35 -2.57 17.94 -7.26
C GLN A 35 -2.91 19.30 -6.64
N PHE A 36 -3.75 19.32 -5.60
CA PHE A 36 -4.07 20.54 -4.87
C PHE A 36 -2.82 21.25 -4.30
N TRP A 37 -1.89 20.49 -3.70
CA TRP A 37 -0.61 21.03 -3.25
C TRP A 37 0.22 21.64 -4.39
N ARG A 38 0.27 20.98 -5.56
CA ARG A 38 0.99 21.49 -6.74
C ARG A 38 0.35 22.79 -7.25
N ASP A 39 -0.98 22.83 -7.33
CA ASP A 39 -1.72 24.01 -7.77
C ASP A 39 -1.44 25.22 -6.84
N LEU A 40 -1.36 25.00 -5.52
CA LEU A 40 -0.96 26.03 -4.56
C LEU A 40 0.49 26.48 -4.78
N LYS A 41 1.42 25.54 -5.01
CA LYS A 41 2.81 25.88 -5.34
C LYS A 41 2.94 26.64 -6.66
N ASP A 42 2.07 26.39 -7.62
CA ASP A 42 2.05 27.12 -8.88
C ASP A 42 1.47 28.53 -8.70
N TRP A 43 0.46 28.69 -7.84
CA TRP A 43 -0.03 30.01 -7.44
C TRP A 43 1.03 30.83 -6.69
N GLU A 44 1.74 30.26 -5.72
CA GLU A 44 2.82 30.93 -4.97
C GLU A 44 3.95 31.42 -5.89
N LYS A 45 4.17 30.78 -7.04
CA LYS A 45 5.16 31.18 -8.05
C LYS A 45 4.61 32.17 -9.08
N SER A 46 3.31 32.43 -9.08
CA SER A 46 2.69 33.38 -10.00
C SER A 46 3.01 34.82 -9.62
N VAL A 47 2.80 35.74 -10.56
CA VAL A 47 2.98 37.19 -10.31
C VAL A 47 2.09 37.67 -9.15
N ASP A 48 0.89 37.10 -9.02
CA ASP A 48 -0.07 37.45 -7.98
C ASP A 48 0.29 36.84 -6.62
N GLY A 49 0.97 35.69 -6.60
CA GLY A 49 1.31 34.94 -5.38
C GLY A 49 2.66 35.29 -4.76
N ILE A 50 3.68 35.60 -5.58
CA ILE A 50 5.06 35.92 -5.10
C ILE A 50 5.12 36.96 -3.96
N PRO A 51 4.28 38.03 -3.93
CA PRO A 51 4.33 39.03 -2.86
C PRO A 51 3.85 38.53 -1.49
N TRP A 52 3.18 37.37 -1.45
CA TRP A 52 2.49 36.88 -0.26
C TRP A 52 3.25 35.72 0.41
N PRO A 53 2.98 35.45 1.70
CA PRO A 53 3.55 34.29 2.38
C PRO A 53 3.14 32.97 1.73
N ASP A 54 3.94 31.93 1.95
CA ASP A 54 3.59 30.56 1.56
C ASP A 54 2.21 30.17 2.13
N THR A 55 1.42 29.49 1.30
CA THR A 55 0.08 28.98 1.67
C THR A 55 0.15 27.67 2.44
N GLN A 56 1.24 26.94 2.25
CA GLN A 56 1.43 25.60 2.80
C GLN A 56 2.86 25.31 3.24
N GLN A 57 3.00 24.30 4.10
CA GLN A 57 4.27 23.67 4.45
C GLN A 57 4.23 22.19 4.06
N ASN A 58 5.23 21.75 3.30
CA ASN A 58 5.33 20.38 2.83
C ASN A 58 6.34 19.55 3.63
N PHE A 59 5.96 18.32 3.96
CA PHE A 59 6.78 17.28 4.57
C PHE A 59 6.86 16.11 3.58
N PRO A 60 8.03 15.88 2.96
CA PRO A 60 8.19 14.80 1.99
C PRO A 60 7.96 13.43 2.64
N SER A 61 7.68 12.41 1.84
CA SER A 61 7.61 11.03 2.32
C SER A 61 8.96 10.61 2.93
N TYR A 62 8.89 9.82 3.99
CA TYR A 62 10.09 9.32 4.68
C TYR A 62 9.83 7.93 5.27
N THR A 63 10.89 7.13 5.37
CA THR A 63 10.83 5.75 5.88
C THR A 63 11.41 5.69 7.29
N ILE A 64 10.66 5.14 8.25
CA ILE A 64 11.16 4.80 9.60
C ILE A 64 10.89 3.33 9.85
N SER A 65 11.94 2.57 10.22
CA SER A 65 11.82 1.16 10.63
C SER A 65 11.04 0.28 9.65
N GLY A 66 11.26 0.47 8.34
CA GLY A 66 10.58 -0.29 7.28
C GLY A 66 9.18 0.19 6.89
N PHE A 67 8.63 1.20 7.58
CA PHE A 67 7.37 1.83 7.22
C PHE A 67 7.62 3.15 6.48
N THR A 68 7.07 3.26 5.27
CA THR A 68 7.08 4.51 4.51
C THR A 68 5.84 5.32 4.84
N TYR A 69 6.06 6.49 5.44
CA TYR A 69 5.03 7.48 5.65
C TYR A 69 4.83 8.28 4.35
N ALA A 70 3.58 8.36 3.90
CA ALA A 70 3.23 9.20 2.77
C ALA A 70 3.54 10.68 3.05
N GLN A 71 3.75 11.44 1.98
CA GLN A 71 3.89 12.90 2.03
C GLN A 71 2.77 13.52 2.89
N ALA A 72 3.15 14.53 3.69
CA ALA A 72 2.20 15.37 4.39
C ALA A 72 2.34 16.82 3.93
N PHE A 73 1.25 17.57 3.88
CA PHE A 73 1.34 19.02 3.83
C PHE A 73 0.30 19.67 4.72
N LEU A 74 0.64 20.84 5.25
CA LEU A 74 -0.22 21.63 6.10
C LEU A 74 -0.54 22.93 5.39
N ILE A 75 -1.81 23.31 5.35
CA ILE A 75 -2.20 24.69 5.12
C ILE A 75 -1.80 25.49 6.37
N ILE A 76 -1.06 26.58 6.17
CA ILE A 76 -0.51 27.38 7.27
C ILE A 76 -1.26 28.71 7.42
N PRO A 77 -1.36 29.27 8.65
CA PRO A 77 -1.97 30.58 8.85
C PRO A 77 -1.29 31.67 8.00
N PRO A 78 -2.05 32.64 7.46
CA PRO A 78 -3.46 32.92 7.72
C PRO A 78 -4.45 32.14 6.83
N TYR A 79 -3.98 31.20 6.01
CA TYR A 79 -4.81 30.58 4.98
C TYR A 79 -5.77 29.52 5.53
N PHE A 80 -6.93 29.39 4.87
CA PHE A 80 -7.95 28.39 5.18
C PHE A 80 -8.65 27.93 3.88
N VAL A 81 -9.28 26.75 3.89
CA VAL A 81 -9.89 26.16 2.68
C VAL A 81 -11.40 26.36 2.68
N ARG A 82 -11.97 26.85 1.57
CA ARG A 82 -13.42 26.90 1.35
C ARG A 82 -13.81 26.07 0.13
N PHE A 83 -14.61 25.04 0.36
CA PHE A 83 -15.25 24.31 -0.73
C PHE A 83 -16.44 25.09 -1.27
N GLU A 84 -16.71 24.98 -2.57
CA GLU A 84 -17.95 25.45 -3.16
C GLU A 84 -19.16 24.88 -2.41
N ASP A 85 -20.06 25.77 -1.97
CA ASP A 85 -21.15 25.41 -1.09
C ASP A 85 -22.15 24.46 -1.77
N GLY A 86 -22.67 23.52 -0.99
CA GLY A 86 -23.61 22.50 -1.46
C GLY A 86 -23.56 21.23 -0.63
N GLN A 87 -24.58 20.39 -0.77
CA GLN A 87 -24.73 19.17 0.01
C GLN A 87 -24.03 17.98 -0.67
N TYR A 88 -22.77 17.74 -0.32
CA TYR A 88 -21.98 16.59 -0.80
C TYR A 88 -20.83 16.25 0.16
N GLY A 89 -20.22 15.08 -0.03
CA GLY A 89 -19.00 14.68 0.66
C GLY A 89 -17.74 14.96 -0.17
N VAL A 90 -16.64 15.31 0.48
CA VAL A 90 -15.30 15.40 -0.12
C VAL A 90 -14.38 14.40 0.56
N ALA A 91 -13.95 13.38 -0.17
CA ALA A 91 -12.90 12.48 0.24
C ALA A 91 -11.54 13.06 -0.11
N LEU A 92 -10.67 13.18 0.89
CA LEU A 92 -9.28 13.61 0.69
C LEU A 92 -8.43 12.40 0.34
N GLN A 93 -7.70 12.45 -0.77
CA GLN A 93 -6.82 11.36 -1.21
C GLN A 93 -5.42 11.89 -1.57
N GLY A 94 -4.37 11.14 -1.20
CA GLY A 94 -3.01 11.31 -1.74
C GLY A 94 -1.95 11.78 -0.75
N THR A 95 -2.33 12.50 0.31
CA THR A 95 -1.39 13.02 1.32
C THR A 95 -2.03 13.05 2.70
N ASN A 96 -1.18 13.09 3.73
CA ASN A 96 -1.61 13.50 5.07
C ASN A 96 -1.74 15.03 5.11
N ASN A 97 -2.83 15.57 5.68
CA ASN A 97 -3.07 17.02 5.67
C ASN A 97 -3.98 17.49 6.81
N ASN A 98 -4.05 18.81 7.03
CA ASN A 98 -4.91 19.44 8.03
C ASN A 98 -6.16 20.11 7.43
N ILE A 99 -6.56 19.76 6.19
CA ILE A 99 -7.65 20.46 5.49
C ILE A 99 -8.96 20.40 6.29
N LEU A 100 -9.23 19.28 6.97
CA LEU A 100 -10.42 19.16 7.84
C LEU A 100 -10.45 20.23 8.94
N ASP A 101 -9.28 20.57 9.50
CA ASP A 101 -9.16 21.48 10.64
C ASP A 101 -9.20 22.95 10.22
N VAL A 102 -8.73 23.24 9.00
CA VAL A 102 -8.67 24.61 8.45
C VAL A 102 -9.75 24.88 7.39
N ALA A 103 -10.76 24.01 7.27
CA ALA A 103 -11.84 24.23 6.33
C ALA A 103 -12.90 25.17 6.93
N ALA A 104 -13.36 26.14 6.14
CA ALA A 104 -14.52 26.95 6.47
C ALA A 104 -15.77 26.06 6.57
N SER A 105 -16.62 26.34 7.56
CA SER A 105 -17.88 25.62 7.74
C SER A 105 -18.87 25.95 6.62
N ASN A 106 -19.41 24.91 5.98
CA ASN A 106 -20.45 24.99 4.94
C ASN A 106 -21.27 23.67 4.92
N GLN A 107 -22.06 23.43 3.87
CA GLN A 107 -22.86 22.20 3.73
C GLN A 107 -22.07 20.99 3.19
N VAL A 108 -20.75 21.12 3.02
CA VAL A 108 -19.86 20.08 2.51
C VAL A 108 -19.30 19.25 3.66
N ARG A 109 -19.47 17.93 3.58
CA ARG A 109 -18.91 17.00 4.56
C ARG A 109 -17.51 16.55 4.14
N ILE A 110 -16.50 16.86 4.93
CA ILE A 110 -15.13 16.40 4.67
C ILE A 110 -14.93 14.99 5.26
N LEU A 111 -14.49 14.06 4.41
CA LEU A 111 -14.12 12.69 4.74
C LEU A 111 -12.60 12.60 4.76
N SER A 112 -12.01 12.97 5.90
CA SER A 112 -10.57 12.84 6.10
C SER A 112 -10.19 11.37 6.26
N GLN A 113 -9.18 10.91 5.52
CA GLN A 113 -8.61 9.58 5.66
C GLN A 113 -7.44 9.55 6.67
N ASN A 114 -7.19 10.64 7.41
CA ASN A 114 -5.97 10.82 8.20
C ASN A 114 -5.96 10.13 9.58
N SER A 115 -6.72 9.04 9.79
CA SER A 115 -6.87 8.46 11.14
C SER A 115 -5.68 7.63 11.65
N GLY A 116 -4.65 7.36 10.84
CA GLY A 116 -3.49 6.56 11.28
C GLY A 116 -2.15 6.88 10.58
N GLY A 117 -2.11 7.95 9.78
CA GLY A 117 -1.09 8.14 8.76
C GLY A 117 -1.30 7.16 7.60
N LEU A 118 -1.32 7.66 6.37
CA LEU A 118 -1.26 6.77 5.21
C LEU A 118 0.12 6.09 5.21
N ILE A 119 0.16 4.81 5.61
CA ILE A 119 1.33 3.96 5.48
C ILE A 119 1.28 3.39 4.07
N GLU A 120 2.25 3.74 3.22
CA GLU A 120 2.45 3.09 1.92
C GLU A 120 3.10 1.71 2.12
N GLY A 121 2.41 0.84 2.86
CA GLY A 121 2.82 -0.54 3.11
C GLY A 121 2.15 -1.45 2.11
N ARG A 122 2.64 -1.47 0.87
CA ARG A 122 2.30 -2.57 -0.06
C ARG A 122 3.25 -3.72 0.23
N ILE A 123 2.72 -4.94 0.40
CA ILE A 123 3.54 -6.14 0.29
C ILE A 123 4.03 -6.18 -1.16
N SER A 124 5.33 -5.99 -1.37
CA SER A 124 5.94 -6.08 -2.69
C SER A 124 6.16 -7.54 -3.09
N ASP A 125 6.37 -7.80 -4.38
CA ASP A 125 6.77 -9.14 -4.85
C ASP A 125 8.07 -9.61 -4.19
N ALA A 126 8.95 -8.67 -3.81
CA ALA A 126 10.17 -8.97 -3.05
C ALA A 126 9.85 -9.42 -1.62
N ASP A 127 8.87 -8.81 -0.96
CA ASP A 127 8.42 -9.23 0.38
C ASP A 127 7.79 -10.61 0.33
N ILE A 128 7.00 -10.91 -0.70
CA ILE A 128 6.46 -12.25 -0.94
C ILE A 128 7.59 -13.26 -1.14
N ALA A 129 8.57 -12.95 -2.00
CA ALA A 129 9.72 -13.81 -2.22
C ALA A 129 10.53 -14.06 -0.94
N ASN A 130 10.70 -13.04 -0.10
CA ASN A 130 11.37 -13.16 1.19
C ASN A 130 10.61 -14.09 2.15
N ILE A 131 9.28 -14.04 2.17
CA ILE A 131 8.45 -14.97 2.95
C ILE A 131 8.63 -16.41 2.46
N PHE A 132 8.59 -16.63 1.15
CA PHE A 132 8.76 -17.97 0.57
C PHE A 132 10.17 -18.53 0.77
N ASN A 133 11.20 -17.67 0.83
CA ASN A 133 12.59 -18.04 1.10
C ASN A 133 12.94 -18.07 2.59
N TYR A 134 12.00 -17.75 3.48
CA TYR A 134 12.24 -17.79 4.91
C TYR A 134 12.37 -19.24 5.37
N VAL A 135 13.49 -19.56 6.02
CA VAL A 135 13.76 -20.87 6.61
C VAL A 135 12.83 -21.08 7.81
N ILE A 136 11.94 -22.07 7.72
CA ILE A 136 10.98 -22.35 8.79
C ILE A 136 11.44 -23.50 9.69
N GLU A 137 12.14 -24.49 9.14
CA GLU A 137 12.62 -25.65 9.90
C GLU A 137 13.82 -26.31 9.20
N ASN A 138 14.82 -26.75 9.96
CA ASN A 138 15.94 -27.59 9.48
C ASN A 138 16.62 -27.12 8.17
N ASN A 139 16.80 -25.80 8.00
CA ASN A 139 17.33 -25.15 6.79
C ASN A 139 16.43 -25.17 5.55
N GLU A 140 15.20 -25.67 5.67
CA GLU A 140 14.21 -25.65 4.61
C GLU A 140 13.34 -24.40 4.69
N THR A 141 13.16 -23.80 3.53
CA THR A 141 12.33 -22.63 3.33
C THR A 141 10.85 -23.00 3.27
N PHE A 142 9.98 -22.02 3.52
CA PHE A 142 8.54 -22.19 3.35
C PHE A 142 8.15 -22.71 1.96
N ALA A 143 8.85 -22.26 0.91
CA ALA A 143 8.64 -22.76 -0.44
C ALA A 143 8.97 -24.25 -0.59
N GLU A 144 10.07 -24.70 -0.01
CA GLU A 144 10.51 -26.11 -0.08
C GLU A 144 9.53 -27.00 0.68
N GLN A 145 9.12 -26.58 1.88
CA GLN A 145 8.10 -27.26 2.68
C GLN A 145 6.76 -27.39 1.95
N MET A 146 6.31 -26.34 1.24
CA MET A 146 5.10 -26.41 0.42
C MET A 146 5.24 -27.40 -0.75
N ARG A 147 6.43 -27.54 -1.35
CA ARG A 147 6.69 -28.54 -2.40
C ARG A 147 6.65 -29.96 -1.83
N LEU A 148 7.17 -30.18 -0.64
CA LEU A 148 7.11 -31.46 0.06
C LEU A 148 5.65 -31.87 0.34
N ILE A 149 4.85 -30.97 0.93
CA ILE A 149 3.42 -31.21 1.19
C ILE A 149 2.67 -31.51 -0.12
N ARG A 150 2.96 -30.76 -1.19
CA ARG A 150 2.34 -31.00 -2.50
C ARG A 150 2.75 -32.35 -3.09
N ALA A 151 4.00 -32.77 -2.92
CA ALA A 151 4.49 -34.06 -3.40
C ALA A 151 3.80 -35.22 -2.66
N ASP A 152 3.69 -35.12 -1.34
CA ASP A 152 2.95 -36.08 -0.51
C ASP A 152 1.47 -36.13 -0.91
N ALA A 153 0.81 -34.98 -1.05
CA ALA A 153 -0.58 -34.90 -1.48
C ALA A 153 -0.82 -35.41 -2.92
N ALA A 154 0.17 -35.30 -3.80
CA ALA A 154 0.10 -35.88 -5.15
C ALA A 154 0.15 -37.42 -5.12
N GLY A 155 0.64 -38.01 -4.01
CA GLY A 155 0.56 -39.44 -3.71
C GLY A 155 1.37 -40.33 -4.65
N ARG A 156 2.31 -39.77 -5.42
CA ARG A 156 3.13 -40.54 -6.36
C ARG A 156 4.37 -41.08 -5.66
N VAL A 157 4.27 -42.32 -5.23
CA VAL A 157 5.36 -43.08 -4.59
C VAL A 157 5.96 -44.06 -5.59
N VAL A 158 7.28 -44.03 -5.76
CA VAL A 158 8.04 -45.03 -6.51
C VAL A 158 8.87 -45.84 -5.53
N GLN A 159 8.73 -47.16 -5.55
CA GLN A 159 9.54 -48.08 -4.75
C GLN A 159 10.46 -48.89 -5.68
N ALA A 160 11.74 -48.95 -5.37
CA ALA A 160 12.72 -49.74 -6.09
C ALA A 160 12.81 -51.18 -5.52
N GLY A 161 13.41 -52.08 -6.29
CA GLY A 161 13.54 -53.50 -5.91
C GLY A 161 14.48 -53.76 -4.73
N ASP A 162 15.26 -52.76 -4.31
CA ASP A 162 16.10 -52.77 -3.12
C ASP A 162 15.37 -52.26 -1.85
N GLY A 163 14.08 -51.92 -1.99
CA GLY A 163 13.23 -51.41 -0.93
C GLY A 163 13.20 -49.88 -0.83
N SER A 164 14.19 -49.17 -1.38
CA SER A 164 14.22 -47.71 -1.34
C SER A 164 12.97 -47.11 -2.01
N TYR A 165 12.56 -45.93 -1.55
CA TYR A 165 11.38 -45.25 -2.08
C TYR A 165 11.59 -43.75 -2.29
N ALA A 166 10.81 -43.19 -3.20
CA ALA A 166 10.76 -41.77 -3.43
C ALA A 166 9.32 -41.27 -3.60
N ILE A 167 9.00 -40.15 -2.95
CA ILE A 167 7.79 -39.37 -3.21
C ILE A 167 8.17 -38.30 -4.23
N ARG A 168 7.49 -38.32 -5.36
CA ARG A 168 7.83 -37.47 -6.52
C ARG A 168 6.97 -36.23 -6.55
N ASP A 169 7.48 -35.18 -7.19
CA ASP A 169 6.70 -33.98 -7.40
C ASP A 169 5.47 -34.24 -8.29
N ALA A 170 4.52 -33.29 -8.29
CA ALA A 170 3.27 -33.45 -9.02
C ALA A 170 3.44 -33.64 -10.55
N ALA A 171 4.59 -33.24 -11.09
CA ALA A 171 4.93 -33.39 -12.51
C ALA A 171 5.71 -34.67 -12.81
N ASP A 172 6.03 -35.47 -11.78
CA ASP A 172 6.86 -36.68 -11.87
C ASP A 172 8.25 -36.47 -12.49
N SER A 173 8.82 -35.30 -12.24
CA SER A 173 10.09 -34.88 -12.81
C SER A 173 11.24 -34.97 -11.80
N LYS A 174 10.93 -34.87 -10.50
CA LYS A 174 11.93 -34.77 -9.43
C LYS A 174 11.50 -35.53 -8.18
N ASN A 175 12.46 -36.18 -7.51
CA ASN A 175 12.26 -36.73 -6.17
C ASN A 175 12.22 -35.60 -5.15
N ARG A 176 11.18 -35.57 -4.32
CA ARG A 176 11.01 -34.56 -3.27
C ARG A 176 11.28 -35.13 -1.89
N ILE A 177 10.96 -36.39 -1.68
CA ILE A 177 11.31 -37.12 -0.45
C ILE A 177 11.93 -38.43 -0.89
N GLU A 178 13.08 -38.78 -0.34
CA GLU A 178 13.75 -40.05 -0.56
C GLU A 178 13.89 -40.76 0.78
N GLY A 179 13.69 -42.07 0.78
CA GLY A 179 13.89 -42.91 1.95
C GLY A 179 14.50 -44.26 1.58
N ASP A 180 15.19 -44.85 2.55
CA ASP A 180 15.84 -46.15 2.43
C ASP A 180 15.12 -47.17 3.32
N ASP A 181 14.89 -48.37 2.79
CA ASP A 181 14.16 -49.46 3.43
C ASP A 181 15.08 -50.56 3.97
N ALA A 182 16.40 -50.38 3.85
CA ALA A 182 17.34 -51.43 4.23
C ALA A 182 17.27 -51.83 5.73
N VAL A 183 16.73 -50.99 6.63
CA VAL A 183 16.80 -51.24 8.09
C VAL A 183 15.50 -51.00 8.89
N ASN A 184 14.56 -50.15 8.45
CA ASN A 184 13.50 -49.62 9.34
C ASN A 184 12.06 -49.64 8.80
N GLY A 185 11.76 -50.44 7.77
CA GLY A 185 10.40 -50.60 7.24
C GLY A 185 9.83 -49.33 6.61
N GLY A 186 10.64 -48.65 5.80
CA GLY A 186 10.24 -47.48 5.02
C GLY A 186 9.94 -46.20 5.80
N ARG A 187 10.58 -45.98 6.97
CA ARG A 187 10.35 -44.78 7.81
C ARG A 187 11.52 -43.79 7.85
N ASP A 188 12.69 -44.20 7.36
CA ASP A 188 13.89 -43.35 7.43
C ASP A 188 13.96 -42.49 6.17
N ILE A 189 13.81 -41.17 6.36
CA ILE A 189 13.95 -40.17 5.31
C ILE A 189 15.42 -39.81 5.16
N THR A 190 15.97 -40.01 3.97
CA THR A 190 17.39 -39.78 3.65
C THR A 190 17.62 -38.45 2.96
N ASN A 191 16.60 -37.87 2.33
CA ASN A 191 16.67 -36.58 1.65
C ASN A 191 15.29 -35.91 1.53
N THR A 192 15.27 -34.58 1.58
CA THR A 192 14.06 -33.74 1.44
C THR A 192 14.32 -32.56 0.48
N ASP A 193 13.30 -32.23 -0.31
CA ASP A 193 13.22 -31.31 -1.46
C ASP A 193 14.18 -31.56 -2.63
N GLY A 194 14.98 -32.64 -2.56
CA GLY A 194 15.90 -33.10 -3.60
C GLY A 194 16.97 -32.05 -3.90
N THR A 195 18.15 -32.16 -3.30
CA THR A 195 19.33 -31.41 -3.76
C THR A 195 19.63 -31.68 -5.22
#